data_AF-X1UZX1-F1
#
_entry.id   AF-X1UZX1-F1
#
_cell.length_a   1.000
_cell.length_b   1.000
_cell.length_c   1.000
_cell.angle_alpha   90.00
_cell.angle_beta   90.00
_cell.angle_gamma   90.00
#
_symmetry.space_group_name_H-M   'P 1'
#
loop_
_entity.id
_entity.type
_entity.pdbx_description
1 polymer ?
#
loop_
_entity_poly.entity_id
_entity_poly.type
_entity_poly.pdbx_seq_one_letter_code
_entity_poly.pdbx_strand_id
1 'polypeptide(L)'
;MIANHYDWEPGSPPPLIRRHSEVKHAILRSYLVDYFLTLVSSPAQDRIRLTIVDGFCGGGGYLNSVGKNVPGSPIVILEAMREAKAK
;
A
#
# COMPACT_ATOMS: atom_id res chain seq x y z
N MET A 1 7.94 -8.23 26.54
CA MET A 1 7.52 -8.18 25.12
C MET A 1 7.60 -6.73 24.68
N ILE A 2 8.25 -6.44 23.55
CA ILE A 2 8.26 -5.09 22.98
C ILE A 2 6.88 -4.90 22.32
N ALA A 3 6.09 -3.97 22.81
CA ALA A 3 4.80 -3.65 22.20
C ALA A 3 5.05 -3.09 20.79
N ASN A 4 4.43 -3.70 19.78
CA ASN A 4 4.55 -3.21 18.42
C ASN A 4 3.51 -2.11 18.20
N HIS A 5 3.95 -0.94 17.74
CA HIS A 5 3.07 0.22 17.55
C HIS A 5 1.98 0.03 16.48
N TYR A 6 2.01 -1.09 15.75
CA TYR A 6 1.09 -1.43 14.68
C TYR A 6 0.31 -2.70 14.97
N ASP A 7 0.21 -3.11 16.24
CA ASP A 7 -0.57 -4.29 16.60
C ASP A 7 -2.04 -4.09 16.25
N TRP A 8 -2.61 -5.14 15.66
CA TRP A 8 -4.01 -5.22 15.27
C TRP A 8 -4.72 -6.18 16.19
N GLU A 9 -5.83 -5.70 16.76
CA GLU A 9 -6.65 -6.48 17.67
C GLU A 9 -8.08 -6.54 17.15
N PRO A 10 -8.66 -7.74 16.99
CA PRO A 10 -10.06 -7.88 16.60
C PRO A 10 -10.99 -7.14 17.57
N GLY A 11 -11.86 -6.28 17.03
CA GLY A 11 -12.82 -5.49 17.81
C GLY A 11 -12.29 -4.14 18.33
N SER A 12 -10.99 -3.88 18.21
CA SER A 12 -10.38 -2.59 18.54
C SER A 12 -10.32 -1.66 17.30
N PRO A 13 -10.24 -0.33 17.48
CA PRO A 13 -9.94 0.59 16.39
C PRO A 13 -8.58 0.27 15.73
N PRO A 14 -8.37 0.60 14.44
CA PRO A 14 -7.08 0.42 13.79
C PRO A 14 -5.96 1.20 14.50
N PRO A 15 -4.72 0.69 14.51
CA PRO A 15 -3.60 1.39 15.13
C PRO A 15 -3.30 2.72 14.43
N LEU A 16 -2.72 3.66 15.19
CA LEU A 16 -2.29 4.95 14.63
C LEU A 16 -1.08 4.76 13.71
N ILE A 17 -1.19 5.23 12.47
CA ILE A 17 -0.04 5.28 11.57
C ILE A 17 0.90 6.40 11.99
N ARG A 18 2.20 6.09 12.03
CA ARG A 18 3.24 7.09 12.23
C ARG A 18 3.51 7.83 10.92
N ARG A 19 3.86 9.11 11.02
CA ARG A 19 4.15 9.97 9.87
C ARG A 19 5.15 9.36 8.88
N HIS A 20 6.21 8.71 9.37
CA HIS A 20 7.18 8.07 8.48
C HIS A 20 6.59 6.90 7.67
N SER A 21 5.62 6.16 8.20
CA SER A 21 4.95 5.08 7.48
C SER A 21 3.96 5.62 6.44
N GLU A 22 3.30 6.74 6.72
CA GLU A 22 2.51 7.45 5.69
C GLU A 22 3.39 7.85 4.50
N VAL A 23 4.57 8.40 4.78
CA VAL A 23 5.54 8.76 3.74
C VAL A 23 6.03 7.52 2.98
N LYS A 24 6.31 6.41 3.67
CA LYS A 24 6.65 5.13 3.01
C LYS A 24 5.52 4.65 2.08
N HIS A 25 4.26 4.72 2.50
CA HIS A 25 3.12 4.36 1.65
C HIS A 25 3.01 5.26 0.42
N ALA A 26 3.22 6.58 0.58
CA ALA A 26 3.23 7.51 -0.55
C ALA A 26 4.35 7.19 -1.57
N ILE A 27 5.56 6.91 -1.08
CA ILE A 27 6.69 6.50 -1.92
C ILE A 27 6.40 5.17 -2.63
N LEU A 28 5.90 4.17 -1.89
CA LEU A 28 5.53 2.87 -2.44
C LEU A 28 4.51 3.02 -3.57
N ARG A 29 3.49 3.87 -3.37
CA ARG A 29 2.48 4.15 -4.38
C ARG A 29 3.10 4.72 -5.65
N SER A 30 3.87 5.80 -5.53
CA SER A 30 4.51 6.45 -6.69
C SER A 30 5.40 5.47 -7.44
N TYR A 31 6.23 4.72 -6.71
CA TYR A 31 7.12 3.72 -7.29
C TYR A 31 6.35 2.64 -8.05
N LEU A 32 5.27 2.10 -7.47
CA LEU A 32 4.49 1.03 -8.11
C LEU A 32 3.74 1.52 -9.34
N VAL A 33 3.25 2.76 -9.34
CA VAL A 33 2.62 3.34 -10.55
C VAL A 33 3.62 3.35 -11.70
N ASP A 34 4.82 3.90 -11.48
CA ASP A 34 5.86 4.00 -12.51
C ASP A 34 6.37 2.60 -12.91
N TYR A 35 6.48 1.68 -11.95
CA TYR A 35 6.84 0.29 -12.19
C TYR A 35 5.83 -0.42 -13.08
N PHE A 36 4.52 -0.29 -12.82
CA PHE A 36 3.49 -0.92 -13.64
C PHE A 36 3.51 -0.37 -15.08
N LEU A 37 3.63 0.95 -15.25
CA LEU A 37 3.75 1.58 -16.56
C LEU A 37 4.99 1.11 -17.32
N THR A 38 6.11 0.94 -16.61
CA THR A 38 7.35 0.41 -17.20
C THR A 38 7.17 -1.03 -17.69
N LEU A 39 6.51 -1.88 -16.88
CA LEU A 39 6.26 -3.28 -17.25
C LEU A 39 5.41 -3.40 -18.53
N VAL A 40 4.38 -2.57 -18.69
CA VAL A 40 3.44 -2.63 -19.83
C VAL A 40 3.86 -1.80 -21.04
N SER A 41 5.11 -1.31 -21.08
CA SER A 41 5.58 -0.39 -22.12
C SER A 41 5.74 -1.01 -23.52
N SER A 42 5.82 -2.34 -23.63
CA SER A 42 6.04 -3.04 -24.90
C SER A 42 4.72 -3.37 -25.63
N PRO A 43 4.49 -2.83 -26.85
CA PRO A 43 3.29 -3.14 -27.63
C PRO A 43 3.20 -4.59 -28.13
N ALA A 44 4.32 -5.33 -28.13
CA ALA A 44 4.37 -6.72 -28.55
C ALA A 44 3.91 -7.71 -27.45
N GLN A 45 3.58 -7.20 -26.25
CA GLN A 45 3.24 -8.02 -25.09
C GLN A 45 1.78 -7.79 -24.68
N ASP A 46 0.89 -8.67 -25.12
CA ASP A 46 -0.55 -8.56 -24.88
C ASP A 46 -0.94 -8.79 -23.41
N ARG A 47 -0.10 -9.48 -22.62
CA ARG A 47 -0.39 -9.80 -21.21
C ARG A 47 0.87 -9.93 -20.36
N ILE A 48 0.79 -9.42 -19.13
CA ILE A 48 1.75 -9.63 -18.06
C ILE A 48 1.04 -10.30 -16.88
N ARG A 49 1.72 -11.26 -16.24
CA ARG A 49 1.32 -11.79 -14.94
C ARG A 49 2.33 -11.35 -13.89
N LEU A 50 1.90 -10.48 -12.98
CA LEU A 50 2.70 -9.99 -11.86
C LEU A 50 2.15 -10.56 -10.54
N THR A 51 3.04 -11.00 -9.66
CA THR A 51 2.69 -11.38 -8.28
C THR A 51 3.42 -10.45 -7.33
N ILE A 52 2.68 -9.84 -6.39
CA ILE A 52 3.24 -8.98 -5.35
C ILE A 52 3.00 -9.66 -4.00
N VAL A 53 4.05 -9.77 -3.20
CA VAL A 53 4.00 -10.33 -1.85
C VAL A 53 4.32 -9.23 -0.86
N ASP A 54 3.37 -8.91 0.01
CA ASP A 54 3.55 -7.96 1.11
C ASP A 54 3.63 -8.70 2.45
N GLY A 55 4.87 -8.97 2.88
CA GLY A 55 5.14 -9.75 4.10
C GLY A 55 4.95 -8.99 5.41
N PHE A 56 4.71 -7.69 5.36
CA PHE A 56 4.57 -6.83 6.54
C PHE A 56 3.34 -5.91 6.40
N CYS A 57 2.25 -6.48 5.89
CA CYS A 57 1.04 -5.74 5.54
C CYS A 57 0.20 -5.22 6.72
N GLY A 58 0.41 -5.77 7.92
CA GLY A 58 -0.48 -5.56 9.06
C GLY A 58 -1.94 -5.93 8.72
N GLY A 59 -2.91 -5.27 9.33
CA GLY A 59 -4.33 -5.44 9.00
C GLY A 59 -4.84 -4.57 7.84
N GLY A 60 -3.98 -3.86 7.12
CA GLY A 60 -4.33 -3.20 5.85
C GLY A 60 -4.98 -1.80 5.92
N GLY A 61 -5.23 -1.23 7.10
CA GLY A 61 -5.70 0.14 7.32
C GLY A 61 -5.19 0.78 8.61
N TYR A 62 -5.23 2.10 8.74
CA TYR A 62 -4.73 2.77 9.94
C TYR A 62 -5.53 4.03 10.23
N LEU A 63 -5.38 4.57 11.43
CA LEU A 63 -5.83 5.92 11.74
C LEU A 63 -4.66 6.90 11.62
N ASN A 64 -4.85 8.03 10.94
CA ASN A 64 -3.84 9.09 10.93
C ASN A 64 -3.92 9.98 12.19
N SER A 65 -3.06 11.00 12.27
CA SER A 65 -3.00 11.91 13.44
C SER A 65 -4.29 12.69 13.73
N VAL A 66 -5.20 12.79 12.77
CA VAL A 66 -6.52 13.45 12.94
C VAL A 66 -7.66 12.43 13.08
N GLY A 67 -7.35 11.14 13.30
CA GLY A 67 -8.34 10.08 13.50
C GLY A 67 -9.06 9.62 12.23
N LYS A 68 -8.56 9.96 11.05
CA LYS A 68 -9.13 9.49 9.77
C LYS A 68 -8.52 8.16 9.36
N ASN A 69 -9.36 7.26 8.84
CA ASN A 69 -8.91 6.02 8.21
C ASN A 69 -8.04 6.32 6.97
N VAL A 70 -6.89 5.66 6.90
CA VAL A 70 -5.95 5.70 5.79
C VAL A 70 -5.51 4.29 5.41
N PRO A 71 -5.18 4.03 4.13
CA PRO A 71 -4.86 2.69 3.66
C PRO A 71 -3.48 2.22 4.14
N GLY A 72 -3.39 0.91 4.42
CA GLY A 72 -2.13 0.18 4.58
C GLY A 72 -1.56 -0.28 3.24
N SER A 73 -0.36 -0.86 3.26
CA SER A 73 0.38 -1.22 2.05
C SER A 73 -0.37 -2.13 1.05
N PRO A 74 -1.18 -3.14 1.44
CA PRO A 74 -1.92 -3.93 0.45
C PRO A 74 -2.94 -3.08 -0.34
N ILE A 75 -3.63 -2.18 0.35
CA ILE A 75 -4.62 -1.31 -0.27
C ILE A 75 -3.92 -0.25 -1.14
N VAL A 76 -2.80 0.28 -0.67
CA VAL A 76 -1.94 1.20 -1.44
C VAL A 76 -1.47 0.57 -2.75
N ILE A 77 -1.06 -0.71 -2.74
CA ILE A 77 -0.68 -1.46 -3.95
C ILE A 77 -1.85 -1.54 -4.95
N LEU A 78 -3.06 -1.87 -4.48
CA LEU A 78 -4.24 -1.95 -5.32
C LEU A 78 -4.62 -0.57 -5.91
N GLU A 79 -4.49 0.48 -5.12
CA GLU A 79 -4.74 1.85 -5.56
C GLU A 79 -3.72 2.32 -6.59
N ALA A 80 -2.43 1.98 -6.42
CA ALA A 80 -1.38 2.25 -7.41
C ALA A 80 -1.68 1.56 -8.75
N MET A 81 -2.18 0.32 -8.74
CA MET A 81 -2.57 -0.39 -9.97
C MET A 81 -3.74 0.29 -10.68
N ARG A 82 -4.77 0.74 -9.92
CA ARG A 82 -5.90 1.48 -10.49
C ARG A 82 -5.46 2.81 -11.10
N GLU A 83 -4.54 3.50 -10.43
CA GLU A 83 -3.96 4.75 -10.91
C GLU A 83 -3.15 4.55 -12.19
N ALA A 84 -2.26 3.55 -12.23
CA ALA A 84 -1.49 3.22 -13.42
C ALA A 84 -2.40 2.85 -14.61
N LYS A 85 -3.50 2.14 -14.37
CA LYS A 85 -4.50 1.81 -15.40
C LYS A 85 -5.22 3.05 -15.97
N ALA A 86 -5.35 4.12 -15.17
CA ALA A 86 -6.01 5.35 -15.56
C ALA A 86 -5.09 6.35 -16.29
N LYS A 87 -3.77 6.08 -16.33
CA LYS A 87 -2.77 6.83 -17.08
C LYS A 87 -2.58 6.24 -18.46
#